data_AF-A0A956N258-F1
#
_entry.id   AF-A0A956N258-F1
#
_cell.length_a   1.000
_cell.length_b   1.000
_cell.length_c   1.000
_cell.angle_alpha   90.00
_cell.angle_beta   90.00
_cell.angle_gamma   90.00
#
_symmetry.space_group_name_H-M   'P 1'
#
loop_
_entity.id
_entity.type
_entity.pdbx_description
1 polymer ?
#
loop_
_entity_poly.entity_id
_entity_poly.type
_entity_poly.pdbx_seq_one_letter_code
_entity_poly.pdbx_strand_id
1 'polypeptide(L)'
;MTNIFVIIFFISTLQLYSGLKSQSKIDSLMLELSEASRDTNHVLLLSLLSYELEASNTDKGIKYGVKGIELAKKIKFKRGEADCNLY
;
A
#
# COMPACT_ATOMS: atom_id res chain seq x y z
N MET A 1 40.86 -11.69 -2.49
CA MET A 1 39.53 -12.31 -2.29
C MET A 1 38.71 -11.64 -1.18
N THR A 2 39.34 -11.01 -0.18
CA THR A 2 38.68 -10.33 0.95
C THR A 2 37.72 -9.18 0.56
N ASN A 3 38.02 -8.44 -0.51
CA ASN A 3 37.24 -7.25 -0.89
C ASN A 3 35.85 -7.58 -1.48
N ILE A 4 35.68 -8.78 -2.06
CA ILE A 4 34.41 -9.14 -2.70
C ILE A 4 33.31 -9.45 -1.67
N PHE A 5 33.70 -10.02 -0.52
CA PHE A 5 32.78 -10.29 0.59
C PHE A 5 32.29 -8.99 1.24
N VAL A 6 33.15 -7.97 1.34
CA VAL A 6 32.76 -6.65 1.86
C VAL A 6 31.78 -5.95 0.93
N ILE A 7 31.97 -6.05 -0.39
CA ILE A 7 31.05 -5.47 -1.39
C ILE A 7 29.69 -6.19 -1.36
N ILE A 8 29.67 -7.52 -1.28
CA ILE A 8 28.41 -8.28 -1.17
C ILE A 8 27.66 -7.94 0.13
N PHE A 9 28.38 -7.81 1.24
CA PHE A 9 27.80 -7.37 2.51
C PHE A 9 27.17 -5.97 2.38
N PHE A 10 27.85 -5.03 1.73
CA PHE A 10 27.34 -3.66 1.54
C PHE A 10 26.13 -3.59 0.59
N ILE A 11 26.04 -4.47 -0.41
CA ILE A 11 24.87 -4.54 -1.32
C ILE A 11 23.65 -5.14 -0.61
N SER A 12 23.84 -6.11 0.29
CA SER A 12 22.74 -6.75 1.00
C SER A 12 21.99 -5.81 1.96
N THR A 13 22.66 -4.82 2.55
CA THR A 13 22.04 -3.86 3.48
C THR A 13 21.18 -2.81 2.76
N LEU A 14 21.49 -2.49 1.50
CA LEU A 14 20.69 -1.56 0.68
C LEU A 14 19.28 -2.10 0.37
N GLN A 15 19.13 -3.42 0.21
CA GLN A 15 17.84 -4.03 -0.07
C GLN A 15 16.89 -3.95 1.13
N LEU A 16 17.41 -4.11 2.34
CA LEU A 16 16.63 -4.03 3.58
C LEU A 16 16.06 -2.63 3.86
N TYR A 17 16.79 -1.58 3.48
CA TYR A 17 16.35 -0.20 3.67
C TYR A 17 15.10 0.14 2.83
N SER A 18 14.98 -0.41 1.62
CA SER A 18 13.83 -0.18 0.75
C SER A 18 12.53 -0.78 1.29
N GLY A 19 12.59 -1.98 1.88
CA GLY A 19 11.43 -2.66 2.46
C GLY A 19 10.89 -1.96 3.71
N LEU A 20 11.78 -1.45 4.57
CA LEU A 20 11.38 -0.72 5.79
C LEU A 20 10.62 0.58 5.48
N LYS A 21 11.02 1.30 4.43
CA LYS A 21 10.33 2.52 4.00
C LYS A 21 8.92 2.25 3.50
N SER A 22 8.73 1.16 2.73
CA SER A 22 7.41 0.74 2.26
C SER A 22 6.51 0.31 3.42
N GLN A 23 7.03 -0.48 4.37
CA GLN A 23 6.26 -0.91 5.54
C GLN A 23 5.79 0.27 6.39
N SER A 24 6.66 1.25 6.66
CA SER A 24 6.28 2.45 7.43
C SER A 24 5.15 3.24 6.77
N LYS A 25 5.09 3.28 5.44
CA LYS A 25 3.99 3.93 4.72
C LYS A 25 2.69 3.16 4.85
N ILE A 26 2.72 1.83 4.75
CA ILE A 26 1.55 0.97 4.96
C ILE A 26 1.01 1.14 6.38
N ASP A 27 1.89 1.14 7.38
CA ASP A 27 1.50 1.30 8.79
C ASP A 27 0.81 2.65 9.03
N SER A 28 1.35 3.74 8.47
CA SER A 28 0.73 5.07 8.56
C SER A 28 -0.65 5.11 7.90
N LEU A 29 -0.79 4.52 6.71
CA LEU A 29 -2.07 4.47 5.99
C LEU A 29 -3.10 3.63 6.75
N MET A 30 -2.70 2.54 7.39
CA MET A 30 -3.59 1.71 8.21
C MET A 30 -4.09 2.45 9.45
N LEU A 31 -3.23 3.25 10.09
CA LEU A 31 -3.63 4.08 11.22
C LEU A 31 -4.66 5.12 10.78
N GLU A 32 -4.37 5.87 9.73
CA GLU A 32 -5.29 6.90 9.20
C GLU A 32 -6.63 6.27 8.76
N LEU A 33 -6.60 5.10 8.12
CA LEU A 33 -7.80 4.38 7.73
C LEU A 33 -8.68 3.99 8.93
N SER A 34 -8.06 3.65 10.06
CA SER A 34 -8.78 3.26 11.28
C SER A 34 -9.55 4.42 11.92
N GLU A 35 -9.10 5.65 11.69
CA GLU A 35 -9.71 6.87 12.20
C GLU A 35 -10.63 7.56 11.17
N ALA A 36 -10.50 7.19 9.88
CA ALA A 36 -11.23 7.81 8.79
C ALA A 36 -12.74 7.50 8.81
N SER A 37 -13.54 8.57 8.71
CA SER A 37 -14.98 8.49 8.43
C SER A 37 -15.24 7.77 7.11
N ARG A 38 -16.37 7.05 6.97
CA ARG A 38 -16.69 6.27 5.75
C ARG A 38 -17.16 7.15 4.59
N ASP A 39 -16.30 8.07 4.16
CA ASP A 39 -16.49 9.06 3.12
C ASP A 39 -15.49 8.85 1.96
N THR A 40 -15.30 9.87 1.14
CA THR A 40 -14.36 9.83 0.01
C THR A 40 -12.91 9.65 0.44
N ASN A 41 -12.50 10.16 1.60
CA ASN A 41 -11.13 10.00 2.10
C ASN A 41 -10.85 8.53 2.42
N HIS A 42 -11.80 7.84 3.05
CA HIS A 42 -11.67 6.41 3.34
C HIS A 42 -11.55 5.56 2.07
N VAL A 43 -12.25 5.92 0.98
CA VAL A 43 -12.06 5.28 -0.32
C VAL A 43 -10.63 5.49 -0.84
N LEU A 44 -10.12 6.72 -0.77
CA LEU A 44 -8.76 7.03 -1.23
C LEU A 44 -7.69 6.30 -0.41
N LEU A 45 -7.85 6.22 0.91
CA LEU A 45 -6.96 5.46 1.79
C LEU A 45 -6.94 3.97 1.47
N LEU A 46 -8.11 3.37 1.19
CA LEU A 46 -8.20 1.99 0.72
C LEU A 46 -7.49 1.79 -0.62
N SER A 47 -7.63 2.74 -1.55
CA SER A 47 -6.93 2.74 -2.84
C SER A 47 -5.42 2.80 -2.67
N LEU A 48 -4.93 3.70 -1.80
CA LEU A 48 -3.50 3.85 -1.52
C LEU A 48 -2.93 2.58 -0.86
N LEU A 49 -3.64 1.98 0.09
CA LEU A 49 -3.24 0.70 0.68
C LEU A 49 -3.18 -0.42 -0.36
N SER A 50 -4.13 -0.47 -1.29
CA SER A 50 -4.12 -1.43 -2.39
C SER A 50 -2.82 -1.33 -3.18
N TYR A 51 -2.45 -0.11 -3.58
CA TYR A 51 -1.24 0.18 -4.36
C TYR A 51 0.04 -0.17 -3.60
N GLU A 52 0.19 0.25 -2.34
CA GLU A 52 1.39 -0.04 -1.55
C GLU A 52 1.59 -1.54 -1.27
N LEU A 53 0.49 -2.30 -1.24
CA LEU A 53 0.52 -3.75 -1.00
C LEU A 53 0.68 -4.56 -2.30
N GLU A 54 0.57 -3.96 -3.49
CA GLU A 54 0.61 -4.69 -4.77
C GLU A 54 1.88 -5.55 -4.91
N ALA A 55 3.05 -4.96 -4.63
CA ALA A 55 4.35 -5.60 -4.79
C ALA A 55 4.75 -6.50 -3.61
N SER A 56 4.19 -6.27 -2.42
CA SER A 56 4.60 -6.94 -1.17
C SER A 56 3.61 -7.98 -0.67
N ASN A 57 2.32 -7.79 -0.94
CA ASN A 57 1.22 -8.68 -0.56
C ASN A 57 -0.02 -8.45 -1.44
N THR A 58 0.05 -8.91 -2.68
CA THR A 58 -0.98 -8.69 -3.72
C THR A 58 -2.38 -9.09 -3.25
N ASP A 59 -2.53 -10.22 -2.54
CA ASP A 59 -3.82 -10.67 -2.01
C ASP A 59 -4.45 -9.66 -1.04
N LYS A 60 -3.64 -9.05 -0.17
CA LYS A 60 -4.13 -7.98 0.70
C LYS A 60 -4.44 -6.72 -0.09
N GLY A 61 -3.61 -6.38 -1.08
CA GLY A 61 -3.84 -5.26 -1.98
C GLY A 61 -5.23 -5.32 -2.63
N ILE A 62 -5.52 -6.44 -3.31
CA ILE A 62 -6.81 -6.72 -3.93
C ILE A 62 -7.97 -6.59 -2.92
N LYS A 63 -7.81 -7.12 -1.71
CA LYS A 63 -8.85 -7.01 -0.67
C LYS A 63 -9.14 -5.56 -0.28
N TYR A 64 -8.14 -4.68 -0.22
CA TYR A 64 -8.34 -3.26 0.07
C TYR A 64 -8.96 -2.53 -1.13
N GLY A 65 -8.53 -2.82 -2.36
CA GLY A 65 -9.13 -2.29 -3.59
C GLY A 65 -10.62 -2.62 -3.69
N VAL A 66 -11.00 -3.88 -3.46
CA VAL A 66 -12.42 -4.32 -3.46
C VAL A 66 -13.24 -3.57 -2.42
N LYS A 67 -12.75 -3.45 -1.17
CA LYS A 67 -13.42 -2.65 -0.13
C LYS A 67 -13.60 -1.19 -0.55
N GLY A 68 -12.60 -0.63 -1.24
CA GLY A 68 -12.64 0.72 -1.77
C GLY A 68 -13.75 0.89 -2.81
N ILE A 69 -13.84 -0.03 -3.77
CA ILE A 69 -14.91 -0.06 -4.79
C ILE A 69 -16.29 -0.17 -4.14
N GLU A 70 -16.46 -1.06 -3.17
CA GLU A 70 -17.73 -1.24 -2.45
C GLU A 70 -18.17 0.04 -1.74
N LEU A 71 -17.25 0.68 -1.02
CA LEU A 71 -17.54 1.94 -0.33
C LEU A 71 -17.83 3.07 -1.34
N ALA A 72 -17.01 3.19 -2.39
CA ALA A 72 -17.16 4.18 -3.44
C ALA A 72 -18.55 4.09 -4.11
N LYS A 73 -19.00 2.87 -4.44
CA LYS A 73 -20.35 2.62 -4.95
C LYS A 73 -21.43 3.08 -3.97
N LYS A 74 -21.27 2.74 -2.68
CA LYS A 74 -22.23 3.09 -1.63
C LYS A 74 -22.41 4.60 -1.47
N ILE A 75 -21.31 5.36 -1.53
CA ILE A 75 -21.32 6.82 -1.39
C ILE A 75 -21.45 7.56 -2.74
N LYS A 76 -21.62 6.81 -3.85
CA LYS A 76 -21.71 7.33 -5.22
C LYS A 76 -20.47 8.11 -5.68
N PHE A 77 -19.29 7.77 -5.18
CA PHE A 77 -18.03 8.39 -5.54
C PHE A 77 -17.38 7.69 -6.74
N LYS A 78 -17.83 8.04 -7.95
CA LYS A 78 -17.42 7.37 -9.21
C LYS A 78 -15.92 7.41 -9.48
N ARG A 79 -15.25 8.51 -9.14
CA ARG A 79 -13.80 8.61 -9.25
C ARG A 79 -13.12 7.58 -8.36
N GLY A 80 -13.57 7.40 -7.12
CA GLY A 80 -13.03 6.39 -6.22
C GLY A 80 -13.25 4.96 -6.69
N GLU A 81 -14.36 4.66 -7.39
CA GLU A 81 -14.52 3.36 -8.04
C GLU A 81 -13.44 3.11 -9.09
N ALA A 82 -13.03 4.14 -9.84
CA ALA A 82 -11.97 4.04 -10.84
C ALA A 82 -10.59 3.92 -10.18
N ASP A 83 -10.29 4.80 -9.21
CA ASP A 83 -9.03 4.80 -8.47
C ASP A 83 -8.77 3.43 -7.83
N CYS A 84 -9.80 2.82 -7.25
CA CYS A 84 -9.69 1.50 -6.63
C CYS A 84 -9.67 0.34 -7.63
N ASN A 85 -10.04 0.52 -8.90
CA ASN A 85 -10.01 -0.57 -9.91
C ASN A 85 -8.66 -0.74 -10.60
N LEU A 86 -7.68 0.15 -10.35
CA LEU A 86 -6.38 0.18 -11.04
C LEU A 86 -5.35 -0.83 -10.48
N TYR A 87 -5.79 -1.99 -9.98
CA TYR A 87 -4.93 -3.07 -9.49
C TYR A 87 -4.62 -4.12 -10.57
#